data_AF-A0A970IQY0-F1
#
_entry.id   AF-A0A970IQY0-F1
#
_cell.length_a   1.000
_cell.length_b   1.000
_cell.length_c   1.000
_cell.angle_alpha   90.00
_cell.angle_beta   90.00
_cell.angle_gamma   90.00
#
_symmetry.space_group_name_H-M   'P 1'
#
loop_
_entity.id
_entity.type
_entity.pdbx_description
1 polymer ?
#
loop_
_entity_poly.entity_id
_entity_poly.type
_entity_poly.pdbx_seq_one_letter_code
_entity_poly.pdbx_strand_id
1 'polypeptide(L)'
;METNSQSNRDALHNTANEIRRLAREKTPIKYAQDKVMNQLHINAQTALDYQKSMQEGIMKFAHSIGEGSYFEDSVTYLIGMSYGDWNYKMNEEWRVPLRWFRFNGNYMGKDNNRNWRAWMYFDGMLMAADDFGNLNMAYVGYKMGLPELVYKNWITMDGKDSFWVQYGIDLAKSGR
;
A
#
# COMPACT_ATOMS: atom_id res chain seq x y z
N MET A 1 -16.99 29.82 -28.54
CA MET A 1 -15.78 29.80 -27.69
C MET A 1 -16.26 29.46 -26.28
N GLU A 2 -16.04 28.22 -25.84
CA GLU A 2 -16.50 27.77 -24.53
C GLU A 2 -15.69 28.46 -23.43
N THR A 3 -16.38 29.23 -22.60
CA THR A 3 -15.89 29.68 -21.30
C THR A 3 -15.77 28.48 -20.37
N ASN A 4 -14.64 27.79 -20.47
CA ASN A 4 -14.19 26.78 -19.52
C ASN A 4 -13.75 27.49 -18.22
N SER A 5 -14.72 28.09 -17.52
CA SER A 5 -14.48 28.86 -16.30
C SER A 5 -14.11 27.91 -15.15
N GLN A 6 -13.25 28.37 -14.24
CA GLN A 6 -12.86 27.60 -13.05
C GLN A 6 -14.08 27.09 -12.28
N SER A 7 -15.15 27.89 -12.23
CA SER A 7 -16.44 27.52 -11.64
C SER A 7 -17.08 26.27 -12.26
N ASN A 8 -17.00 26.09 -13.59
CA ASN A 8 -17.49 24.89 -14.25
C ASN A 8 -16.67 23.64 -13.90
N ARG A 9 -15.34 23.80 -13.76
CA ARG A 9 -14.46 22.70 -13.32
C ARG A 9 -14.75 22.27 -11.89
N ASP A 10 -14.92 23.23 -10.99
CA ASP A 10 -15.23 22.95 -9.58
C ASP A 10 -16.61 22.30 -9.43
N ALA A 11 -17.60 22.74 -10.22
CA ALA A 11 -18.93 22.13 -10.26
C ALA A 11 -18.88 20.67 -10.71
N LEU A 12 -18.18 20.38 -11.82
CA LEU A 12 -18.00 19.01 -12.31
C LEU A 12 -17.24 18.12 -11.32
N HIS A 13 -16.22 18.67 -10.64
CA HIS A 13 -15.48 17.97 -9.59
C HIS A 13 -16.39 17.58 -8.42
N ASN A 14 -17.23 18.51 -7.96
CA ASN A 14 -18.18 18.27 -6.87
C ASN A 14 -19.25 17.24 -7.27
N THR A 15 -19.79 17.33 -8.49
CA THR A 15 -20.73 16.32 -9.02
C THR A 15 -20.10 14.94 -9.11
N ALA A 16 -18.85 14.84 -9.56
CA ALA A 16 -18.13 13.57 -9.60
C ALA A 16 -17.94 12.99 -8.18
N ASN A 17 -17.63 13.83 -7.19
CA ASN A 17 -17.50 13.40 -5.80
C ASN A 17 -18.84 12.94 -5.21
N GLU A 18 -19.95 13.61 -5.54
CA GLU A 18 -21.29 13.24 -5.08
C GLU A 18 -21.76 11.94 -5.73
N ILE A 19 -21.57 11.75 -7.03
CA ILE A 19 -21.88 10.49 -7.72
C ILE A 19 -21.06 9.34 -7.13
N ARG A 20 -19.76 9.57 -6.85
CA ARG A 20 -18.92 8.59 -6.15
C ARG A 20 -19.45 8.30 -4.76
N ARG A 21 -19.90 9.32 -3.99
CA ARG A 21 -20.49 9.15 -2.66
C ARG A 21 -21.75 8.29 -2.71
N LEU A 22 -22.68 8.58 -3.62
CA LEU A 22 -23.94 7.85 -3.80
C LEU A 22 -23.71 6.40 -4.27
N ALA A 23 -22.74 6.16 -5.15
CA ALA A 23 -22.35 4.81 -5.55
C ALA A 23 -21.76 3.98 -4.38
N ARG A 24 -21.14 4.65 -3.38
CA ARG A 24 -20.58 4.01 -2.17
C ARG A 24 -21.63 3.64 -1.13
N GLU A 25 -22.75 4.36 -1.04
CA GLU A 25 -23.79 4.06 -0.04
C GLU A 25 -24.47 2.70 -0.26
N LYS A 26 -24.42 2.17 -1.48
CA LYS A 26 -25.09 0.92 -1.87
C LYS A 26 -24.13 -0.16 -2.36
N THR A 27 -22.83 0.09 -2.34
CA THR A 27 -21.81 -0.91 -2.67
C THR A 27 -20.87 -1.08 -1.49
N PRO A 28 -20.37 -2.28 -1.24
CA PRO A 28 -19.38 -2.49 -0.19
C PRO A 28 -17.95 -2.09 -0.64
N ILE A 29 -17.86 -1.40 -1.79
CA ILE A 29 -16.61 -0.91 -2.37
C ILE A 29 -16.27 0.43 -1.70
N LYS A 30 -15.11 0.49 -1.03
CA LYS A 30 -14.62 1.68 -0.35
C LYS A 30 -13.68 2.45 -1.25
N TYR A 31 -13.95 3.71 -1.52
CA TYR A 31 -12.93 4.59 -2.10
C TYR A 31 -11.80 4.77 -1.09
N ALA A 32 -10.58 4.45 -1.51
CA ALA A 32 -9.46 4.29 -0.61
C ALA A 32 -8.25 5.16 -0.99
N GLN A 33 -8.42 6.17 -1.86
CA GLN A 33 -7.32 7.04 -2.30
C GLN A 33 -6.48 7.57 -1.13
N ASP A 34 -7.11 8.32 -0.24
CA ASP A 34 -6.41 8.94 0.90
C ASP A 34 -5.90 7.88 1.87
N LYS A 35 -6.68 6.81 2.10
CA LYS A 35 -6.29 5.72 3.00
C LYS A 35 -5.02 5.03 2.51
N VAL A 36 -4.96 4.69 1.23
CA VAL A 36 -3.81 4.04 0.60
C VAL A 36 -2.61 4.98 0.60
N MET A 37 -2.75 6.20 0.08
CA MET A 37 -1.64 7.15 0.00
C MET A 37 -1.07 7.52 1.36
N ASN A 38 -1.93 7.83 2.34
CA ASN A 38 -1.48 8.16 3.69
C ASN A 38 -0.69 7.00 4.31
N GLN A 39 -1.18 5.77 4.14
CA GLN A 39 -0.48 4.60 4.69
C GLN A 39 0.87 4.37 3.99
N LEU A 40 0.95 4.56 2.68
CA LEU A 40 2.22 4.47 1.95
C LEU A 40 3.24 5.49 2.46
N HIS A 41 2.80 6.73 2.69
CA HIS A 41 3.66 7.79 3.22
C HIS A 41 4.10 7.50 4.66
N ILE A 42 3.19 7.05 5.52
CA ILE A 42 3.50 6.66 6.90
C ILE A 42 4.53 5.53 6.93
N ASN A 43 4.33 4.49 6.12
CA ASN A 43 5.25 3.35 6.10
C ASN A 43 6.61 3.73 5.53
N ALA A 44 6.64 4.52 4.46
CA ALA A 44 7.89 5.01 3.88
C ALA A 44 8.65 5.88 4.88
N GLN A 45 7.96 6.79 5.58
CA GLN A 45 8.58 7.60 6.63
C GLN A 45 9.12 6.72 7.76
N THR A 46 8.34 5.76 8.24
CA THR A 46 8.78 4.81 9.29
C THR A 46 10.05 4.06 8.88
N ALA A 47 10.12 3.61 7.63
CA ALA A 47 11.27 2.90 7.10
C ALA A 47 12.52 3.79 6.94
N LEU A 48 12.32 5.03 6.50
CA LEU A 48 13.38 6.03 6.39
C LEU A 48 13.91 6.45 7.76
N ASP A 49 13.03 6.57 8.76
CA ASP A 49 13.42 6.85 10.14
C ASP A 49 14.21 5.68 10.74
N TYR A 50 13.83 4.44 10.45
CA TYR A 50 14.63 3.25 10.80
C TYR A 50 16.03 3.31 10.17
N GLN A 51 16.12 3.58 8.86
CA GLN A 51 17.37 3.76 8.15
C GLN A 51 18.25 4.85 8.75
N LYS A 52 17.66 6.01 9.03
CA LYS A 52 18.36 7.13 9.70
C LYS A 52 18.87 6.73 11.08
N SER A 53 18.08 5.98 11.85
CA SER A 53 18.48 5.50 13.17
C SER A 53 19.68 4.55 13.12
N MET A 54 19.92 3.83 12.03
CA MET A 54 21.13 3.00 11.87
C MET A 54 22.38 3.83 11.57
N GLN A 55 22.21 5.01 10.95
CA GLN A 55 23.30 5.91 10.58
C GLN A 55 23.64 6.93 11.68
N GLU A 56 22.76 7.08 12.68
CA GLU A 56 22.83 8.07 13.75
C GLU A 56 22.59 7.43 15.14
N GLY A 57 23.06 8.05 16.22
CA GLY A 57 22.73 7.62 17.58
C GLY A 57 23.33 6.27 18.05
N ILE A 58 22.67 5.62 19.02
CA ILE A 58 23.17 4.42 19.71
C ILE A 58 23.27 3.21 18.77
N MET A 59 22.34 3.10 17.82
CA MET A 59 22.35 2.00 16.84
C MET A 59 23.55 2.09 15.91
N LYS A 60 23.99 3.29 15.50
CA LYS A 60 25.26 3.47 14.76
C LYS A 60 26.45 2.93 15.54
N PHE A 61 26.51 3.21 16.85
CA PHE A 61 27.59 2.70 17.70
C PHE A 61 27.57 1.17 17.74
N ALA A 62 26.41 0.56 17.97
CA ALA A 62 26.23 -0.89 17.92
C ALA A 62 26.61 -1.50 16.56
N HIS A 63 26.29 -0.80 15.46
CA HIS A 63 26.66 -1.19 14.10
C HIS A 63 28.17 -1.17 13.87
N SER A 64 28.84 -0.12 14.35
CA SER A 64 30.28 0.07 14.19
C SER A 64 31.13 -0.96 14.94
N ILE A 65 30.59 -1.53 16.03
CA ILE A 65 31.27 -2.56 16.82
C ILE A 65 30.90 -3.99 16.39
N GLY A 66 29.76 -4.16 15.70
CA GLY A 66 29.21 -5.46 15.32
C GLY A 66 29.42 -5.85 13.86
N GLU A 67 30.17 -5.07 13.07
CA GLU A 67 30.35 -5.27 11.62
C GLU A 67 29.03 -5.37 10.83
N GLY A 68 27.98 -4.68 11.29
CA GLY A 68 26.66 -4.74 10.68
C GLY A 68 26.66 -4.16 9.24
N SER A 69 25.85 -4.75 8.36
CA SER A 69 25.63 -4.26 7.00
C SER A 69 24.34 -3.44 6.92
N TYR A 70 24.45 -2.13 6.68
CA TYR A 70 23.30 -1.22 6.57
C TYR A 70 22.31 -1.68 5.49
N PHE A 71 22.85 -2.25 4.42
CA PHE A 71 22.07 -2.83 3.33
C PHE A 71 21.26 -4.03 3.82
N GLU A 72 21.91 -5.00 4.48
CA GLU A 72 21.24 -6.22 4.96
C GLU A 72 20.17 -5.92 6.00
N ASP A 73 20.42 -4.96 6.90
CA ASP A 73 19.43 -4.56 7.90
C ASP A 73 18.24 -3.83 7.29
N SER A 74 18.48 -2.97 6.30
CA SER A 74 17.41 -2.31 5.55
C SER A 74 16.53 -3.33 4.81
N VAL A 75 17.15 -4.34 4.20
CA VAL A 75 16.47 -5.45 3.53
C VAL A 75 15.67 -6.28 4.54
N THR A 76 16.30 -6.65 5.65
CA THR A 76 15.68 -7.44 6.72
C THR A 76 14.49 -6.72 7.33
N TYR A 77 14.61 -5.41 7.57
CA TYR A 77 13.52 -4.58 8.05
C TYR A 77 12.35 -4.56 7.05
N LEU A 78 12.62 -4.27 5.78
CA LEU A 78 11.57 -4.23 4.76
C LEU A 78 10.82 -5.56 4.66
N ILE A 79 11.55 -6.69 4.64
CA ILE A 79 10.96 -8.03 4.59
C ILE A 79 10.18 -8.30 5.87
N GLY A 80 10.77 -8.06 7.04
CA GLY A 80 10.14 -8.27 8.34
C GLY A 80 8.82 -7.51 8.49
N MET A 81 8.80 -6.24 8.11
CA MET A 81 7.58 -5.43 8.13
C MET A 81 6.54 -5.92 7.12
N SER A 82 6.97 -6.27 5.89
CA SER A 82 6.07 -6.79 4.84
C SER A 82 5.35 -8.08 5.24
N TYR A 83 6.03 -8.98 5.96
CA TYR A 83 5.42 -10.22 6.47
C TYR A 83 4.71 -10.05 7.82
N GLY A 84 5.07 -9.03 8.59
CA GLY A 84 4.49 -8.66 9.89
C GLY A 84 3.44 -7.56 9.79
N ASP A 85 3.78 -6.35 10.26
CA ASP A 85 2.83 -5.25 10.45
C ASP A 85 2.19 -4.74 9.15
N TRP A 86 2.90 -4.85 8.02
CA TRP A 86 2.40 -4.46 6.70
C TRP A 86 1.78 -5.63 5.94
N ASN A 87 1.54 -6.74 6.63
CA ASN A 87 0.77 -7.86 6.11
C ASN A 87 -0.72 -7.54 6.18
N TYR A 88 -1.18 -6.64 5.31
CA TYR A 88 -2.52 -6.05 5.35
C TYR A 88 -3.66 -7.06 5.20
N LYS A 89 -3.40 -8.26 4.67
CA LYS A 89 -4.38 -9.34 4.67
C LYS A 89 -4.79 -9.73 6.10
N MET A 90 -3.90 -9.55 7.08
CA MET A 90 -4.10 -9.86 8.49
C MET A 90 -4.59 -8.65 9.30
N ASN A 91 -4.63 -7.44 8.74
CA ASN A 91 -5.04 -6.22 9.44
C ASN A 91 -6.56 -5.97 9.31
N GLU A 92 -7.28 -5.92 10.43
CA GLU A 92 -8.75 -5.78 10.47
C GLU A 92 -9.29 -4.49 9.84
N GLU A 93 -8.53 -3.40 9.88
CA GLU A 93 -8.93 -2.14 9.24
C GLU A 93 -8.88 -2.22 7.70
N TRP A 94 -8.10 -3.17 7.17
CA TRP A 94 -7.89 -3.42 5.74
C TRP A 94 -8.67 -4.63 5.24
N ARG A 95 -9.28 -5.39 6.15
CA ARG A 95 -10.17 -6.50 5.80
C ARG A 95 -11.44 -6.00 5.14
N VAL A 96 -11.89 -6.79 4.17
CA VAL A 96 -13.23 -6.66 3.60
C VAL A 96 -14.28 -6.69 4.74
N PRO A 97 -15.26 -5.78 4.77
CA PRO A 97 -16.25 -5.80 5.84
C PRO A 97 -17.15 -7.04 5.74
N LEU A 98 -17.04 -7.92 6.74
CA LEU A 98 -17.63 -9.27 6.79
C LEU A 98 -19.14 -9.34 6.48
N ARG A 99 -19.90 -8.28 6.81
CA ARG A 99 -21.36 -8.24 6.62
C ARG A 99 -21.78 -8.19 5.15
N TRP A 100 -20.93 -7.69 4.26
CA TRP A 100 -21.29 -7.45 2.86
C TRP A 100 -20.79 -8.53 1.89
N PHE A 101 -19.90 -9.41 2.36
CA PHE A 101 -19.24 -10.38 1.51
C PHE A 101 -19.29 -11.79 2.11
N ARG A 102 -20.46 -12.18 2.64
CA ARG A 102 -20.75 -13.57 2.97
C ARG A 102 -20.82 -14.37 1.67
N PHE A 103 -19.93 -15.34 1.48
CA PHE A 103 -19.92 -16.22 0.32
C PHE A 103 -20.04 -17.67 0.80
N ASN A 104 -21.13 -18.35 0.42
CA ASN A 104 -21.40 -19.75 0.77
C ASN A 104 -21.22 -20.06 2.27
N GLY A 105 -21.72 -19.18 3.16
CA GLY A 105 -21.67 -19.40 4.61
C GLY A 105 -20.29 -19.27 5.27
N ASN A 106 -19.22 -19.06 4.51
CA ASN A 106 -17.87 -18.94 5.05
C ASN A 106 -17.52 -17.49 5.42
N TYR A 107 -17.10 -17.28 6.67
CA TYR A 107 -16.58 -15.99 7.15
C TYR A 107 -15.22 -15.70 6.52
N MET A 108 -15.00 -14.46 6.06
CA MET A 108 -13.71 -14.00 5.56
C MET A 108 -12.83 -13.50 6.72
N GLY A 109 -12.62 -14.36 7.71
CA GLY A 109 -11.76 -14.10 8.87
C GLY A 109 -10.30 -14.50 8.65
N LYS A 110 -9.49 -14.35 9.71
CA LYS A 110 -8.05 -14.69 9.77
C LYS A 110 -7.74 -16.10 9.24
N ASP A 111 -8.63 -17.06 9.51
CA ASP A 111 -8.41 -18.48 9.23
C ASP A 111 -8.86 -18.93 7.82
N ASN A 112 -9.47 -18.04 7.03
CA ASN A 112 -9.93 -18.37 5.68
C ASN A 112 -9.00 -17.81 4.58
N ASN A 113 -7.96 -17.05 4.91
CA ASN A 113 -7.01 -16.51 3.93
C ASN A 113 -7.68 -15.72 2.76
N ARG A 114 -8.94 -15.25 2.92
CA ARG A 114 -9.77 -14.69 1.82
C ARG A 114 -9.76 -13.18 1.65
N ASN A 115 -8.71 -12.51 2.11
CA ASN A 115 -8.60 -11.05 1.93
C ASN A 115 -8.03 -10.63 0.55
N TRP A 116 -8.02 -11.56 -0.42
CA TRP A 116 -7.68 -11.34 -1.84
C TRP A 116 -8.83 -10.75 -2.67
N ARG A 117 -10.03 -10.59 -2.08
CA ARG A 117 -11.14 -9.95 -2.78
C ARG A 117 -10.95 -8.45 -2.84
N ALA A 118 -10.95 -7.93 -4.06
CA ALA A 118 -10.88 -6.51 -4.30
C ALA A 118 -12.16 -5.81 -3.80
N TRP A 119 -12.00 -4.84 -2.92
CA TRP A 119 -13.09 -4.08 -2.31
C TRP A 119 -12.75 -2.61 -2.09
N MET A 120 -11.50 -2.22 -2.34
CA MET A 120 -11.04 -0.84 -2.26
C MET A 120 -10.89 -0.28 -3.66
N TYR A 121 -11.44 0.89 -3.94
CA TYR A 121 -11.20 1.60 -5.18
C TYR A 121 -10.06 2.60 -5.01
N PHE A 122 -8.98 2.43 -5.76
CA PHE A 122 -7.76 3.22 -5.71
C PHE A 122 -7.30 3.54 -7.13
N ASP A 123 -7.12 4.83 -7.43
CA ASP A 123 -6.66 5.36 -8.72
C ASP A 123 -7.24 4.66 -9.97
N GLY A 124 -8.57 4.53 -10.04
CA GLY A 124 -9.23 3.90 -11.18
C GLY A 124 -9.49 2.39 -11.05
N MET A 125 -8.89 1.74 -10.05
CA MET A 125 -8.77 0.28 -9.99
C MET A 125 -9.35 -0.29 -8.70
N LEU A 126 -9.81 -1.54 -8.75
CA LEU A 126 -10.23 -2.29 -7.58
C LEU A 126 -9.04 -3.07 -7.00
N MET A 127 -8.83 -2.94 -5.71
CA MET A 127 -7.69 -3.44 -4.95
C MET A 127 -8.16 -4.26 -3.74
N ALA A 128 -7.47 -5.36 -3.47
CA ALA A 128 -7.59 -6.16 -2.25
C ALA A 128 -6.55 -5.74 -1.20
N ALA A 129 -6.64 -6.25 0.02
CA ALA A 129 -5.63 -5.94 1.04
C ALA A 129 -4.25 -6.54 0.70
N ASP A 130 -4.26 -7.70 0.06
CA ASP A 130 -3.04 -8.39 -0.41
C ASP A 130 -2.32 -7.57 -1.51
N ASP A 131 -3.10 -7.04 -2.45
CA ASP A 131 -2.63 -6.13 -3.50
C ASP A 131 -1.94 -4.89 -2.92
N PHE A 132 -2.51 -4.34 -1.84
CA PHE A 132 -1.91 -3.21 -1.13
C PHE A 132 -0.59 -3.59 -0.46
N GLY A 133 -0.46 -4.82 0.06
CA GLY A 133 0.81 -5.32 0.60
C GLY A 133 1.92 -5.30 -0.46
N ASN A 134 1.63 -5.79 -1.66
CA ASN A 134 2.55 -5.77 -2.79
C ASN A 134 2.91 -4.35 -3.24
N LEU A 135 1.90 -3.48 -3.36
CA LEU A 135 2.11 -2.06 -3.67
C LEU A 135 2.99 -1.38 -2.61
N ASN A 136 2.69 -1.60 -1.33
CA ASN A 136 3.40 -0.99 -0.22
C ASN A 136 4.86 -1.45 -0.14
N MET A 137 5.13 -2.75 -0.24
CA MET A 137 6.49 -3.28 -0.22
C MET A 137 7.34 -2.63 -1.32
N ALA A 138 6.79 -2.49 -2.53
CA ALA A 138 7.49 -1.90 -3.66
C ALA A 138 7.68 -0.38 -3.51
N TYR A 139 6.64 0.33 -3.08
CA TYR A 139 6.70 1.77 -2.83
C TYR A 139 7.74 2.10 -1.76
N VAL A 140 7.69 1.43 -0.61
CA VAL A 140 8.62 1.65 0.51
C VAL A 140 10.03 1.22 0.14
N GLY A 141 10.21 0.04 -0.46
CA GLY A 141 11.52 -0.45 -0.87
C GLY A 141 12.22 0.49 -1.86
N TYR A 142 11.46 1.07 -2.80
CA TYR A 142 11.98 2.12 -3.68
C TYR A 142 12.39 3.38 -2.91
N LYS A 143 11.53 3.88 -2.00
CA LYS A 143 11.83 5.08 -1.18
C LYS A 143 13.06 4.90 -0.29
N MET A 144 13.30 3.68 0.22
CA MET A 144 14.49 3.33 0.99
C MET A 144 15.78 3.25 0.14
N GLY A 145 15.69 3.39 -1.19
CA GLY A 145 16.82 3.29 -2.10
C GLY A 145 17.32 1.86 -2.32
N LEU A 146 16.49 0.85 -2.06
CA LEU A 146 16.89 -0.55 -2.22
C LEU A 146 16.84 -0.97 -3.70
N PRO A 147 17.68 -1.93 -4.11
CA PRO A 147 17.64 -2.52 -5.44
C PRO A 147 16.29 -3.20 -5.72
N GLU A 148 15.79 -3.07 -6.95
CA GLU A 148 14.48 -3.61 -7.33
C GLU A 148 14.33 -5.12 -7.07
N LEU A 149 15.41 -5.89 -7.11
CA LEU A 149 15.39 -7.34 -6.81
C LEU A 149 14.90 -7.68 -5.40
N VAL A 150 14.95 -6.74 -4.46
CA VAL A 150 14.53 -6.97 -3.07
C VAL A 150 13.02 -7.00 -2.94
N TYR A 151 12.32 -6.12 -3.67
CA TYR A 151 10.86 -5.93 -3.57
C TYR A 151 10.11 -6.35 -4.84
N LYS A 152 10.80 -6.65 -5.93
CA LYS A 152 10.28 -7.45 -7.04
C LYS A 152 10.66 -8.90 -6.77
N ASN A 153 9.78 -9.70 -6.19
CA ASN A 153 10.02 -11.13 -6.06
C ASN A 153 9.74 -11.85 -7.40
N TRP A 154 10.72 -11.85 -8.31
CA TRP A 154 10.60 -12.37 -9.68
C TRP A 154 10.20 -13.86 -9.79
N ILE A 155 10.33 -14.63 -8.71
CA ILE A 155 10.10 -16.09 -8.71
C ILE A 155 8.63 -16.44 -8.42
N THR A 156 7.93 -15.59 -7.66
CA THR A 156 6.57 -15.89 -7.17
C THR A 156 5.52 -14.88 -7.63
N MET A 157 5.91 -13.85 -8.38
CA MET A 157 4.97 -12.84 -8.87
C MET A 157 4.14 -13.41 -10.02
N ASP A 158 2.83 -13.50 -9.80
CA ASP A 158 1.87 -13.70 -10.88
C ASP A 158 1.62 -12.35 -11.62
N GLY A 159 0.78 -12.37 -12.66
CA GLY A 159 0.50 -11.16 -13.44
C GLY A 159 -0.18 -10.03 -12.65
N LYS A 160 -0.92 -10.36 -11.59
CA LYS A 160 -1.62 -9.38 -10.73
C LYS A 160 -0.66 -8.77 -9.71
N ASP A 161 0.17 -9.60 -9.08
CA ASP A 161 1.20 -9.15 -8.15
C ASP A 161 2.23 -8.28 -8.86
N SER A 162 2.60 -8.67 -10.09
CA SER A 162 3.48 -7.89 -10.98
C SER A 162 2.97 -6.49 -11.24
N PHE A 163 1.66 -6.36 -11.48
CA PHE A 163 1.04 -5.06 -11.68
C PHE A 163 1.20 -4.17 -10.44
N TRP A 164 0.79 -4.65 -9.25
CA TRP A 164 0.79 -3.82 -8.04
C TRP A 164 2.19 -3.45 -7.55
N VAL A 165 3.17 -4.35 -7.71
CA VAL A 165 4.58 -4.06 -7.43
C VAL A 165 5.09 -2.96 -8.36
N GLN A 166 4.92 -3.10 -9.68
CA GLN A 166 5.39 -2.09 -10.62
C GLN A 166 4.69 -0.74 -10.39
N TYR A 167 3.39 -0.77 -10.13
CA TYR A 167 2.62 0.42 -9.86
C TYR A 167 3.05 1.14 -8.56
N GLY A 168 3.43 0.40 -7.50
CA GLY A 168 4.03 0.98 -6.30
C GLY A 168 5.35 1.71 -6.57
N ILE A 169 6.19 1.15 -7.44
CA ILE A 169 7.44 1.79 -7.88
C ILE A 169 7.14 3.08 -8.66
N ASP A 170 6.18 3.04 -9.57
CA ASP A 170 5.81 4.18 -10.40
C ASP A 170 5.23 5.33 -9.57
N LEU A 171 4.40 5.00 -8.56
CA LEU A 171 3.92 5.98 -7.58
C LEU A 171 5.11 6.63 -6.85
N ALA A 172 6.03 5.82 -6.33
CA ALA A 172 7.19 6.34 -5.61
C ALA A 172 8.10 7.23 -6.48
N LYS A 173 8.31 6.85 -7.75
CA LYS A 173 9.07 7.60 -8.77
C LYS A 173 8.41 8.93 -9.12
N SER A 174 7.08 8.95 -9.23
CA SER A 174 6.32 10.15 -9.56
C SER A 174 6.23 11.17 -8.41
N GLY A 175 6.75 10.84 -7.23
CA GLY A 175 6.67 11.71 -6.04
C GLY A 175 5.26 11.79 -5.46
N ARG A 176 4.36 10.88 -5.86
CA ARG A 176 3.02 10.75 -5.30
C ARG A 176 3.07 10.02 -3.97
#